data_AF-R7VIC9-F1
#
_entry.id   AF-R7VIC9-F1
#
_cell.length_a   1.000
_cell.length_b   1.000
_cell.length_c   1.000
_cell.angle_alpha   90.00
_cell.angle_beta   90.00
_cell.angle_gamma   90.00
#
_symmetry.space_group_name_H-M   'P 1'
#
loop_
_entity.id
_entity.type
_entity.pdbx_description
1 polymer ?
#
loop_
_entity_poly.entity_id
_entity_poly.type
_entity_poly.pdbx_seq_one_letter_code
_entity_poly.pdbx_strand_id
1 'polypeptide(L)' 'ILSPHQFGFQSGKNTSMAFISAVHKIVEVLEEGHVALGVLLDFQKAFDTVQHNILLR' A
#
# COMPACT_ATOMS: atom_id res chain seq x y z
N ILE A 1 4.34 13.58 5.26
CA ILE A 1 2.88 13.40 5.09
C ILE A 1 2.60 11.90 4.89
N LEU A 2 1.57 11.34 5.53
CA LEU A 2 1.23 9.90 5.46
C LEU A 2 0.00 9.67 4.55
N SER A 3 0.04 8.63 3.72
CA SER A 3 -1.10 8.27 2.88
C SER A 3 -2.26 7.71 3.73
N PRO A 4 -3.53 8.04 3.41
CA PRO A 4 -4.70 7.38 4.01
C PRO A 4 -4.69 5.86 3.79
N HIS A 5 -4.06 5.39 2.72
CA HIS A 5 -3.91 3.96 2.37
C HIS A 5 -2.58 3.36 2.88
N GLN A 6 -1.86 4.04 3.78
CA GLN A 6 -0.74 3.43 4.51
C GLN A 6 -1.29 2.72 5.75
N PHE A 7 -1.19 1.39 5.76
CA PHE A 7 -1.72 0.52 6.83
C PHE A 7 -0.64 -0.04 7.75
N GLY A 8 0.60 -0.19 7.25
CA GLY A 8 1.73 -0.66 8.04
C GLY A 8 2.27 0.38 9.01
N PHE A 9 2.67 -0.05 10.20
CA PHE A 9 3.28 0.78 11.25
C PHE A 9 2.44 2.01 11.65
N GLN A 10 1.11 1.92 11.55
CA GLN A 10 0.17 2.97 11.92
C GLN A 10 -0.75 2.49 13.04
N SER A 11 -0.90 3.29 14.11
CA SER A 11 -1.87 2.98 15.17
C SER A 11 -3.30 2.98 14.62
N GLY A 12 -4.12 2.03 15.08
CA GLY A 12 -5.51 1.91 14.64
C GLY A 12 -5.69 1.37 13.22
N LYS A 13 -4.62 0.94 12.53
CA LYS A 13 -4.69 0.25 11.24
C LYS A 13 -4.00 -1.11 11.32
N ASN A 14 -4.43 -2.04 10.46
CA ASN A 14 -3.87 -3.38 10.41
C ASN A 14 -3.90 -3.94 8.97
N THR A 15 -3.31 -5.13 8.82
CA THR A 15 -3.19 -5.82 7.53
C THR A 15 -4.53 -6.23 6.93
N SER A 16 -5.52 -6.56 7.75
CA SER A 16 -6.87 -6.91 7.29
C SER A 16 -7.55 -5.72 6.61
N MET A 17 -7.38 -4.50 7.12
CA MET A 17 -7.90 -3.29 6.49
C MET A 17 -7.26 -3.03 5.13
N ALA A 18 -5.95 -3.28 4.99
CA ALA A 18 -5.25 -3.17 3.72
C ALA A 18 -5.81 -4.16 2.68
N PHE A 19 -6.01 -5.40 3.10
CA PHE A 19 -6.57 -6.46 2.26
C PHE A 19 -8.00 -6.13 1.82
N ILE A 20 -8.88 -5.75 2.76
CA ILE A 20 -10.26 -5.36 2.46
C ILE A 20 -10.28 -4.19 1.47
N SER A 21 -9.43 -3.18 1.67
CA SER A 21 -9.35 -2.02 0.78
C SER A 21 -8.95 -2.41 -0.65
N ALA A 22 -7.99 -3.33 -0.80
CA ALA A 22 -7.56 -3.83 -2.11
C ALA A 22 -8.67 -4.64 -2.81
N VAL A 23 -9.31 -5.57 -2.10
CA VAL A 23 -10.41 -6.39 -2.63
C VAL A 23 -11.59 -5.52 -3.03
N HIS A 24 -11.98 -4.57 -2.18
CA HIS A 24 -13.07 -3.64 -2.49
C HIS A 24 -12.80 -2.87 -3.78
N LYS A 25 -11.56 -2.41 -3.99
CA LYS A 25 -11.22 -1.70 -5.23
C LYS A 25 -11.28 -2.60 -6.47
N ILE A 26 -10.86 -3.86 -6.35
CA ILE A 26 -10.95 -4.84 -7.43
C ILE A 26 -12.41 -5.09 -7.78
N VAL A 27 -13.27 -5.32 -6.77
CA VAL A 27 -14.71 -5.57 -6.97
C VAL A 27 -15.37 -4.39 -7.68
N GLU A 28 -15.15 -3.15 -7.20
CA GLU A 28 -15.70 -1.94 -7.82
C GLU A 28 -15.33 -1.82 -9.31
N VAL A 29 -14.07 -2.03 -9.65
CA VAL A 29 -13.59 -1.99 -11.05
C VAL A 29 -14.26 -3.08 -11.90
N LEU A 30 -14.42 -4.29 -11.36
CA LEU A 30 -15.09 -5.38 -12.08
C LEU A 30 -16.59 -5.12 -12.27
N GLU A 31 -17.26 -4.54 -11.27
CA GLU A 31 -18.68 -4.16 -11.36
C GLU A 31 -18.93 -3.07 -12.40
N GLU A 32 -17.98 -2.15 -12.59
CA GLU A 32 -18.00 -1.15 -13.68
C GLU A 32 -17.73 -1.75 -15.07
N GLY A 33 -17.44 -3.06 -15.16
CA GLY A 33 -17.10 -3.73 -16.42
C GLY A 33 -15.67 -3.43 -16.90
N HIS A 34 -14.82 -2.88 -16.03
CA HIS A 34 -13.42 -2.59 -16.31
C HIS A 34 -12.51 -3.78 -15.94
N VAL A 35 -11.28 -3.77 -16.45
CA VAL A 35 -10.27 -4.79 -16.11
C VAL A 35 -9.44 -4.31 -14.92
N ALA A 36 -9.37 -5.13 -13.87
CA ALA A 36 -8.48 -4.89 -12.74
C ALA A 36 -7.09 -5.49 -13.00
N LEU A 37 -6.04 -4.69 -12.81
CA LEU A 37 -4.64 -5.13 -12.86
C LEU A 37 -3.95 -4.85 -11.52
N GLY A 38 -3.41 -5.89 -10.90
CA GLY A 38 -2.62 -5.78 -9.67
C GLY A 38 -1.12 -5.74 -9.97
N VAL A 39 -0.42 -4.73 -9.48
CA VAL A 39 1.05 -4.66 -9.49
C VAL A 39 1.56 -4.83 -8.07
N LEU A 40 2.22 -5.95 -7.80
CA LEU A 40 2.82 -6.24 -6.49
C LEU A 40 4.27 -5.79 -6.50
N LEU A 41 4.65 -4.98 -5.51
CA LEU A 41 5.98 -4.38 -5.38
C LEU A 41 6.53 -4.68 -3.99
N ASP A 42 7.83 -4.91 -3.91
CA ASP A 42 8.56 -5.05 -2.66
C ASP A 42 9.97 -4.45 -2.78
N PHE A 43 10.52 -3.99 -1.66
CA PHE A 43 11.85 -3.40 -1.58
C PHE A 43 12.86 -4.41 -1.05
N GLN A 44 13.96 -4.60 -1.78
CA GLN A 44 15.08 -5.40 -1.27
C GLN A 44 15.77 -4.64 -0.13
N LYS A 45 15.88 -5.27 1.04
CA LYS A 45 16.57 -4.73 2.22
C LYS A 45 16.13 -3.28 2.54
N ALA A 46 14.81 -3.06 2.63
CA ALA A 46 14.20 -1.75 2.71
C ALA A 46 14.80 -0.83 3.79
N PHE A 47 15.15 -1.38 4.96
CA PHE A 47 15.72 -0.60 6.07
C PHE A 47 17.23 -0.35 5.91
N ASP A 48 17.97 -1.28 5.31
CA ASP A 48 19.42 -1.12 5.10
C ASP A 48 19.74 -0.15 3.96
N THR A 49 18.81 0.01 3.01
CA THR A 49 19.03 0.76 1.76
C THR A 49 18.47 2.17 1.77
N VAL A 50 17.98 2.65 2.92
CA VAL A 50 17.48 4.03 3.05
C VAL A 50 18.62 5.03 2.89
N GLN A 51 18.49 5.94 1.92
CA GLN A 51 19.44 7.02 1.71
C GLN A 51 19.27 8.11 2.79
N HIS A 52 20.26 8.22 3.68
CA HIS A 52 20.20 9.10 4.86
C HIS A 52 20.10 10.60 4.51
N ASN A 53 20.70 11.03 3.40
CA ASN A 53 20.60 12.40 2.89
C ASN A 53 19.17 12.77 2.45
N ILE A 54 18.35 11.79 2.06
CA ILE A 54 16.92 11.99 1.76
C ILE A 54 16.11 11.93 3.05
N LEU A 55 16.41 10.96 3.94
CA LEU A 55 15.66 10.75 5.19
C LEU A 55 15.74 11.93 6.16
N LEU A 56 16.90 12.58 6.27
CA LEU A 56 17.17 13.65 7.25
C LEU A 56 16.94 15.07 6.70
N ARG A 57 16.41 15.19 5.48
CA ARG A 57 15.94 16.47 4.92
C ARG A 57 14.53 16.77 5.41
#